data_AF-A0A7V9VBC8-F1
#
_entry.id   AF-A0A7V9VBC8-F1
#
_cell.length_a   1.000
_cell.length_b   1.000
_cell.length_c   1.000
_cell.angle_alpha   90.00
_cell.angle_beta   90.00
_cell.angle_gamma   90.00
#
_symmetry.space_group_name_H-M   'P 1'
#
loop_
_entity.id
_entity.type
_entity.pdbx_description
1 polymer ?
#
loop_
_entity_poly.entity_id
_entity_poly.type
_entity_poly.pdbx_seq_one_letter_code
_entity_poly.pdbx_strand_id
1 'polypeptide(L)' 'EILDCVAQGNSNKEIASILQISDQTVKNHITSILRKLAVNDRTQAVIYALRHGWITLEDE' A
#
# COMPACT_ATOMS: atom_id res chain seq x y z
N GLU A 1 -2.26 6.23 -3.89
CA GLU A 1 -0.89 6.59 -3.49
C GLU A 1 -0.19 5.49 -2.66
N ILE A 2 -0.49 5.31 -1.38
CA ILE A 2 0.22 4.29 -0.56
C ILE A 2 -0.02 2.87 -1.07
N LEU A 3 -1.25 2.54 -1.42
CA LEU A 3 -1.59 1.20 -1.90
C LEU A 3 -0.94 0.88 -3.25
N ASP A 4 -0.78 1.88 -4.13
CA ASP A 4 -0.05 1.76 -5.41
C ASP A 4 1.44 1.50 -5.17
N CYS A 5 2.07 2.30 -4.30
CA CYS A 5 3.48 2.08 -3.98
C CYS A 5 3.69 0.71 -3.34
N VAL A 6 2.74 0.26 -2.52
CA VAL A 6 2.76 -1.06 -1.89
C VAL A 6 2.65 -2.17 -2.95
N ALA A 7 1.82 -1.99 -3.97
CA ALA A 7 1.62 -2.93 -5.07
C ALA A 7 2.83 -3.01 -6.00
N GLN A 8 3.55 -1.90 -6.20
CA GLN A 8 4.84 -1.84 -6.89
C GLN A 8 6.00 -2.50 -6.10
N GLY A 9 5.73 -3.03 -4.90
CA GLY A 9 6.74 -3.73 -4.10
C GLY A 9 7.61 -2.82 -3.23
N ASN A 10 7.33 -1.51 -3.16
CA ASN A 10 8.14 -0.58 -2.36
C ASN A 10 8.07 -0.93 -0.85
N SER A 11 9.23 -0.89 -0.20
CA SER A 11 9.36 -0.95 1.26
C SER A 11 8.80 0.30 1.92
N ASN A 12 8.52 0.24 3.23
CA ASN A 12 7.99 1.41 3.96
C ASN A 12 8.93 2.63 3.89
N LYS A 13 10.25 2.38 3.81
CA LYS A 13 11.27 3.42 3.70
C LYS A 13 11.27 4.07 2.31
N GLU A 14 11.11 3.29 1.25
CA GLU A 14 10.97 3.81 -0.11
C GLU A 14 9.69 4.62 -0.25
N ILE A 15 8.56 4.12 0.28
CA ILE A 15 7.28 4.84 0.29
C ILE A 15 7.41 6.17 1.04
N ALA A 16 8.07 6.15 2.22
CA ALA A 16 8.31 7.36 3.01
C ALA A 16 9.12 8.40 2.21
N SER A 17 10.15 7.94 1.48
CA SER A 17 10.96 8.79 0.61
C SER A 17 10.15 9.36 -0.57
N ILE A 18 9.38 8.52 -1.26
CA ILE A 18 8.55 8.91 -2.42
C ILE A 18 7.49 9.94 -2.01
N LEU A 19 6.83 9.71 -0.88
CA LEU A 19 5.73 10.56 -0.40
C LEU A 19 6.18 11.69 0.53
N GLN A 20 7.49 11.82 0.79
CA GLN A 20 8.08 12.82 1.69
C GLN A 20 7.44 12.85 3.10
N ILE A 21 7.17 11.68 3.66
CA ILE A 21 6.61 11.49 5.01
C ILE A 21 7.49 10.57 5.85
N SER A 22 7.22 10.46 7.15
CA SER A 22 7.97 9.53 8.01
C SER A 22 7.58 8.07 7.81
N ASP A 23 8.53 7.14 8.03
CA ASP A 23 8.26 5.69 8.07
C ASP A 23 7.11 5.32 9.03
N GLN A 24 7.00 6.05 10.14
CA GLN A 24 5.91 5.85 11.11
C GLN A 24 4.55 6.24 10.52
N THR A 25 4.51 7.34 9.76
CA THR A 25 3.31 7.78 9.03
C THR A 25 2.89 6.71 8.02
N VAL A 26 3.83 6.15 7.25
CA VAL A 26 3.57 5.04 6.32
C VAL A 26 2.99 3.82 7.04
N LYS A 27 3.59 3.40 8.16
CA LYS A 27 3.07 2.28 8.98
C LYS A 27 1.63 2.54 9.42
N ASN A 28 1.34 3.74 9.92
CA ASN A 28 -0.01 4.11 10.37
C ASN A 28 -1.02 4.03 9.22
N HIS A 29 -0.66 4.51 8.03
CA HIS A 29 -1.52 4.40 6.85
C HIS A 29 -1.75 2.95 6.45
N ILE A 30 -0.71 2.12 6.38
CA ILE A 30 -0.84 0.70 6.07
C ILE A 30 -1.78 0.03 7.09
N THR A 31 -1.55 0.20 8.39
CA THR A 31 -2.43 -0.34 9.43
C THR A 31 -3.89 0.12 9.27
N SER A 32 -4.11 1.40 8.93
CA SER A 32 -5.46 1.92 8.66
C SER A 32 -6.10 1.26 7.43
N ILE A 33 -5.33 1.05 6.35
CA ILE A 33 -5.78 0.35 5.14
C ILE A 33 -6.16 -1.10 5.48
N LEU A 34 -5.27 -1.86 6.13
CA LEU A 34 -5.55 -3.25 6.51
C LEU A 34 -6.84 -3.38 7.32
N ARG A 35 -7.03 -2.49 8.31
CA ARG A 35 -8.24 -2.43 9.12
C ARG A 35 -9.49 -2.11 8.29
N LYS A 36 -9.41 -1.13 7.39
CA LYS A 36 -10.55 -0.72 6.53
C LYS A 36 -10.96 -1.81 5.54
N LEU A 37 -9.99 -2.59 5.06
CA LEU A 37 -10.23 -3.68 4.11
C LEU A 37 -10.50 -5.03 4.78
N ALA A 38 -10.42 -5.10 6.11
CA ALA A 38 -10.55 -6.32 6.91
C ALA A 38 -9.59 -7.44 6.44
N VAL A 39 -8.34 -7.07 6.15
CA VAL A 39 -7.26 -7.98 5.73
C VAL A 39 -6.11 -7.97 6.72
N ASN A 40 -5.28 -9.02 6.72
CA ASN A 40 -4.27 -9.24 7.74
C ASN A 40 -2.86 -8.75 7.34
N ASP A 41 -2.60 -8.62 6.04
CA ASP A 41 -1.30 -8.20 5.55
C ASP A 41 -1.39 -7.38 4.25
N ARG A 42 -0.30 -6.69 3.92
CA ARG A 42 -0.24 -5.79 2.77
C ARG A 42 -0.42 -6.52 1.44
N THR A 43 -0.05 -7.79 1.33
CA THR A 43 -0.27 -8.58 0.11
C THR A 43 -1.76 -8.81 -0.10
N GLN A 44 -2.50 -9.16 0.97
CA GLN A 44 -3.95 -9.26 0.92
C GLN A 44 -4.62 -7.92 0.56
N ALA A 45 -4.09 -6.80 1.04
CA ALA A 45 -4.60 -5.47 0.66
C ALA A 45 -4.42 -5.17 -0.83
N VAL A 46 -3.26 -5.53 -1.41
CA VAL A 46 -3.00 -5.40 -2.85
C VAL A 46 -3.96 -6.27 -3.66
N ILE A 47 -4.11 -7.55 -3.29
CA ILE A 47 -5.06 -8.46 -3.96
C ILE A 47 -6.48 -7.92 -3.87
N TYR A 48 -6.89 -7.41 -2.71
CA TYR A 48 -8.19 -6.79 -2.52
C TYR A 48 -8.39 -5.62 -3.50
N ALA A 49 -7.42 -4.71 -3.56
CA ALA A 49 -7.49 -3.53 -4.41
C ALA A 49 -7.53 -3.87 -5.91
N LEU A 50 -6.74 -4.86 -6.34
CA LEU A 50 -6.76 -5.37 -7.72
C LEU A 50 -8.13 -5.95 -8.09
N ARG A 51 -8.72 -6.76 -7.21
CA ARG A 51 -10.06 -7.34 -7.44
C ARG A 51 -11.17 -6.30 -7.55
N HIS A 52 -11.00 -5.16 -6.90
CA HIS A 52 -11.96 -4.05 -6.93
C HIS A 52 -11.62 -3.00 -8.00
N GLY A 53 -10.54 -3.18 -8.78
CA GLY A 53 -10.11 -2.25 -9.82
C GLY A 53 -9.62 -0.89 -9.28
N TRP A 54 -9.19 -0.83 -8.03
CA TRP A 54 -8.67 0.41 -7.42
C TRP A 54 -7.24 0.71 -7.82
N ILE A 55 -6.49 -0.33 -8.16
CA ILE A 55 -5.10 -0.27 -8.61
C ILE A 55 -4.95 -1.22 -9.80
N THR A 56 -4.00 -0.91 -10.67
CA THR A 56 -3.57 -1.73 -11.79
C THR A 56 -2.09 -2.05 -11.63
N LEU A 57 -1.68 -3.26 -12.01
CA LEU A 57 -0.27 -3.55 -12.24
C LEU A 57 -0.01 -3.14 -13.69
N GLU A 58 0.43 -1.89 -13.88
CA GLU A 58 0.97 -1.49 -15.17
C GLU A 58 2.37 -2.12 -15.27
N ASP A 59 2.47 -3.17 -16.07
CA ASP A 59 3.76 -3.68 -16.56
C ASP A 59 4.25 -2.64 -17.57
N GLU A 60 5.24 -1.82 -17.20
CA GLU A 60 6.09 -1.13 -18.20
C GLU A 60 6.96 -2.14 -18.95
#